data_AF-A0A2V8M893-F1
#
_entry.id   AF-A0A2V8M893-F1
#
_cell.length_a   1.000
_cell.length_b   1.000
_cell.length_c   1.000
_cell.angle_alpha   90.00
_cell.angle_beta   90.00
_cell.angle_gamma   90.00
#
_symmetry.space_group_name_H-M   'P 1'
#
loop_
_entity.id
_entity.type
_entity.pdbx_description
1 polymer ?
#
loop_
_entity_poly.entity_id
_entity_poly.type
_entity_poly.pdbx_seq_one_letter_code
_entity_poly.pdbx_strand_id
1 'polypeptide(L)' 'HSPGPAEIGRMQALMEKYKDVPMDLADASLVALAEASGVKKVFTLDTDFYIYRIHRKDSFDVTP' A
#
# COMPACT_ATOMS: atom_id res chain seq x y z
N HIS A 1 -10.80 -3.78 -9.56
CA HIS A 1 -10.83 -4.57 -8.31
C HIS A 1 -11.81 -3.90 -7.36
N SER A 2 -12.61 -4.66 -6.62
CA SER A 2 -13.50 -4.13 -5.58
C SER A 2 -13.00 -4.66 -4.24
N PRO A 3 -12.50 -3.80 -3.32
CA PRO A 3 -11.88 -4.26 -2.09
C PRO A 3 -12.91 -4.92 -1.17
N GLY A 4 -12.52 -6.05 -0.58
CA GLY A 4 -13.32 -6.72 0.45
C GLY A 4 -13.30 -5.97 1.78
N PRO A 5 -14.18 -6.32 2.75
CA PRO A 5 -14.23 -5.65 4.05
C PRO A 5 -12.90 -5.70 4.83
N ALA A 6 -12.15 -6.80 4.69
CA ALA A 6 -10.84 -6.93 5.31
C ALA A 6 -9.80 -5.96 4.71
N GLU A 7 -9.85 -5.75 3.38
CA GLU A 7 -9.00 -4.77 2.71
C GLU A 7 -9.35 -3.34 3.13
N ILE A 8 -10.64 -3.01 3.27
CA ILE A 8 -11.08 -1.69 3.74
C ILE A 8 -10.56 -1.42 5.16
N GLY A 9 -10.71 -2.36 6.09
CA GLY A 9 -10.15 -2.24 7.44
C GLY A 9 -8.62 -2.13 7.41
N ARG A 10 -7.97 -2.84 6.49
CA ARG A 10 -6.52 -2.77 6.31
C ARG A 10 -6.05 -1.41 5.79
N MET A 11 -6.77 -0.83 4.83
CA MET A 11 -6.52 0.51 4.30
C MET A 11 -6.61 1.56 5.40
N GLN A 12 -7.64 1.50 6.26
CA GLN A 12 -7.75 2.39 7.42
C GLN A 12 -6.55 2.27 8.36
N ALA A 13 -6.11 1.04 8.67
CA ALA A 13 -4.94 0.81 9.50
C ALA A 13 -3.62 1.30 8.85
N LEU A 14 -3.53 1.28 7.52
CA LEU A 14 -2.40 1.82 6.77
C LEU A 14 -2.36 3.33 6.82
N MET A 15 -3.50 4.00 6.61
CA MET A 15 -3.61 5.47 6.72
C MET A 15 -3.24 5.95 8.13
N GLU A 16 -3.66 5.25 9.19
CA GLU A 16 -3.25 5.60 10.56
C GLU A 16 -1.74 5.35 10.78
N LYS A 17 -1.20 4.23 10.26
CA LYS A 17 0.22 3.88 10.40
C LYS A 17 1.14 4.91 9.74
N TYR A 18 0.74 5.43 8.60
CA TYR A 18 1.54 6.32 7.77
C TYR A 18 1.09 7.79 7.87
N LYS A 19 0.30 8.16 8.88
CA LYS A 19 -0.23 9.52 9.03
C LYS A 19 0.80 10.66 9.07
N ASP A 20 2.05 10.33 9.42
CA ASP A 20 3.17 11.28 9.51
C ASP A 20 3.95 11.42 8.18
N VAL A 21 3.60 10.63 7.16
CA VAL A 21 4.10 10.72 5.78
C VAL A 21 2.91 10.85 4.83
N PRO A 22 3.10 11.18 3.54
CA PRO A 22 1.98 11.13 2.60
C PRO A 22 1.45 9.69 2.57
N MET A 23 0.14 9.53 2.62
CA MET A 23 -0.58 8.28 2.37
C MET A 23 -2.04 8.68 2.18
N ASP A 24 -2.55 8.50 0.97
CA ASP A 24 -3.96 8.70 0.68
C ASP A 24 -4.70 7.35 0.55
N LEU A 25 -5.99 7.43 0.20
CA LEU A 25 -6.82 6.25 0.02
C LEU A 25 -6.35 5.38 -1.16
N ALA A 26 -5.80 5.99 -2.21
CA ALA A 26 -5.32 5.28 -3.39
C ALA A 26 -4.07 4.48 -3.03
N ASP A 27 -3.11 5.09 -2.35
CA ASP A 27 -1.90 4.42 -1.86
C ASP A 27 -2.25 3.28 -0.92
N ALA A 28 -3.12 3.53 0.05
CA ALA A 28 -3.56 2.51 1.00
C ALA A 28 -4.22 1.33 0.28
N SER A 29 -4.98 1.58 -0.79
CA SER A 29 -5.61 0.54 -1.60
C SER A 29 -4.58 -0.34 -2.32
N LEU A 30 -3.50 0.26 -2.84
CA LEU A 30 -2.44 -0.47 -3.53
C LEU A 30 -1.61 -1.30 -2.55
N VAL A 31 -1.33 -0.77 -1.36
CA VAL A 31 -0.63 -1.53 -0.30
C VAL A 31 -1.50 -2.68 0.21
N ALA A 32 -2.80 -2.45 0.44
CA ALA A 32 -3.72 -3.51 0.87
C ALA A 32 -3.85 -4.61 -0.19
N LEU A 33 -3.94 -4.25 -1.47
CA LEU A 33 -3.97 -5.20 -2.58
C LEU A 33 -2.66 -5.99 -2.69
N ALA A 34 -1.52 -5.32 -2.55
CA ALA A 34 -0.19 -5.96 -2.58
C ALA A 34 -0.04 -6.99 -1.45
N GLU A 35 -0.54 -6.68 -0.25
CA GLU A 35 -0.59 -7.62 0.86
C GLU A 35 -1.51 -8.81 0.57
N ALA A 36 -2.73 -8.57 0.07
CA ALA A 36 -3.70 -9.62 -0.22
C ALA A 36 -3.30 -10.56 -1.36
N SER A 37 -2.62 -10.02 -2.38
CA SER A 37 -2.22 -10.76 -3.59
C SER A 37 -0.79 -11.31 -3.55
N GLY A 38 0.03 -10.86 -2.60
CA GLY A 38 1.46 -11.17 -2.54
C GLY A 38 2.31 -10.50 -3.63
N VAL A 39 1.72 -9.58 -4.41
CA VAL A 39 2.43 -8.83 -5.45
C VAL A 39 3.29 -7.74 -4.82
N LYS A 40 4.59 -7.71 -5.18
CA LYS A 40 5.54 -6.72 -4.67
C LYS A 40 5.91 -5.64 -5.69
N LYS A 41 5.61 -5.87 -6.96
CA LYS A 41 5.94 -4.95 -8.05
C LYS A 41 4.82 -3.93 -8.20
N VAL A 42 5.20 -2.65 -8.26
CA VAL A 42 4.27 -1.55 -8.50
C VAL A 42 4.79 -0.70 -9.65
N PHE A 43 3.87 -0.31 -10.54
CA PHE A 43 4.15 0.62 -11.61
C PHE A 43 3.69 2.02 -11.18
N THR A 44 4.62 2.90 -10.85
CA THR A 44 4.32 4.26 -10.38
C THR A 44 5.53 5.18 -10.51
N LEU A 45 5.27 6.48 -10.63
CA LEU A 45 6.27 7.54 -10.50
C LEU A 45 6.30 8.15 -9.09
N ASP A 46 5.38 7.72 -8.22
CA ASP A 46 5.26 8.22 -6.86
C ASP A 46 6.38 7.67 -5.97
N THR A 47 7.16 8.58 -5.38
CA THR A 47 8.29 8.24 -4.52
C THR A 47 7.86 7.71 -3.16
N ASP A 48 6.61 7.91 -2.74
CA ASP A 48 6.15 7.47 -1.42
C ASP A 48 6.08 5.93 -1.33
N PHE A 49 6.00 5.23 -2.47
CA PHE A 49 6.08 3.77 -2.54
C PHE A 49 7.44 3.19 -2.11
N TYR A 50 8.50 4.00 -2.06
CA TYR A 50 9.78 3.58 -1.47
C TYR A 50 9.73 3.53 0.07
N ILE A 51 8.82 4.27 0.69
CA ILE A 51 8.61 4.32 2.15
C ILE A 51 7.63 3.24 2.60
N TYR A 52 6.59 2.98 1.81
CA TYR A 52 5.57 1.99 2.15
C TYR A 52 6.15 0.56 2.25
N ARG A 53 5.53 -0.25 3.09
CA ARG A 53 5.98 -1.62 3.41
C ARG A 53 4.82 -2.61 3.36
N ILE A 54 4.97 -3.63 2.54
CA ILE A 54 4.09 -4.78 2.40
C ILE A 54 4.34 -5.72 3.58
N HIS A 55 3.28 -6.16 4.26
CA HIS A 55 3.35 -7.01 5.46
C HIS A 55 4.26 -6.42 6.55
N ARG A 56 4.37 -5.08 6.61
CA ARG A 56 5.24 -4.33 7.53
C ARG A 56 6.75 -4.64 7.40
N LYS A 57 7.18 -5.35 6.35
CA LYS A 57 8.56 -5.82 6.21
C LYS A 57 9.15 -5.54 4.84
N ASP A 58 8.43 -5.87 3.79
CA ASP A 58 8.97 -5.89 2.43
C ASP A 58 8.74 -4.52 1.75
N SER A 59 9.75 -4.02 1.04
CA SER A 59 9.62 -2.85 0.17
C SER A 59 8.97 -3.24 -1.15
N PHE A 60 8.36 -2.25 -1.83
CA PHE A 60 7.94 -2.41 -3.22
C PHE A 60 9.14 -2.48 -4.17
N ASP A 61 8.98 -3.24 -5.26
CA ASP A 61 9.79 -3.14 -6.46
C ASP A 61 9.12 -2.12 -7.39
N VAL A 62 9.65 -0.89 -7.40
CA VAL A 62 9.06 0.24 -8.12
C VAL A 62 9.67 0.28 -9.52
N THR A 63 8.81 0.20 -10.55
CA THR A 63 9.22 0.39 -11.95
C THR A 63 8.40 1.48 -12.61
N PRO A 64 9.03 2.42 -13.34
CA PRO A 64 8.32 3.37 -14.18
C PRO A 64 7.91 2.76 -15.53
#